data_AF-A0A914R296-F1
#
_entry.id   AF-A0A914R296-F1
#
_cell.length_a   1.000
_cell.length_b   1.000
_cell.length_c   1.000
_cell.angle_alpha   90.00
_cell.angle_beta   90.00
_cell.angle_gamma   90.00
#
_symmetry.space_group_name_H-M   'P 1'
#
loop_
_entity.id
_entity.type
_entity.pdbx_description
1 polymer ?
#
loop_
_entity_poly.entity_id
_entity_poly.type
_entity_poly.pdbx_seq_one_letter_code
_entity_poly.pdbx_strand_id
1 'polypeptide(L)'
;MDTLASLALATEPPTEDLLKRKPHGRTSPLISKMMLRNIAGHAFYQLSILFGLIFAGDKLFGIRSDRWAPINAPAGQHFTIVFNTFIMITLFNELNARKIHGERNIFKGLFSNPVFCCIWIITFVLQVVIVQFGGKWFSTAPLEWHLWLACLGFGVGTLLWGQFVNWIPVNFAGDVRNKKFDLFKKISFIFWYLLF
;
A
#
# COMPACT_ATOMS: atom_id res chain seq x y z
N MET A 1 1.28 10.51 -2.65
CA MET A 1 0.34 9.71 -1.86
C MET A 1 0.86 9.52 -0.44
N ASP A 2 2.13 9.11 -0.28
CA ASP A 2 2.67 8.72 1.03
C ASP A 2 2.90 9.88 2.03
N THR A 3 3.05 11.12 1.56
CA THR A 3 3.29 12.28 2.43
C THR A 3 2.09 12.63 3.30
N LEU A 4 0.87 12.51 2.75
CA LEU A 4 -0.35 12.76 3.52
C LEU A 4 -0.61 11.62 4.49
N ALA A 5 -0.33 10.38 4.07
CA ALA A 5 -0.46 9.21 4.93
C ALA A 5 0.53 9.22 6.10
N SER A 6 1.78 9.62 5.87
CA SER A 6 2.78 9.75 6.94
C SER A 6 2.41 10.85 7.94
N LEU A 7 1.85 11.97 7.45
CA LEU A 7 1.31 13.02 8.29
C LEU A 7 0.11 12.52 9.12
N ALA A 8 -0.81 11.79 8.51
CA ALA A 8 -1.98 11.22 9.20
C ALA A 8 -1.54 10.29 10.35
N LEU A 9 -0.62 9.36 10.09
CA LEU A 9 -0.09 8.44 11.10
C LEU A 9 0.73 9.15 12.19
N ALA A 10 1.41 10.25 11.87
CA ALA A 10 2.16 11.04 12.85
C ALA A 10 1.27 11.84 13.82
N THR A 11 0.02 12.10 13.46
CA THR A 11 -0.92 12.91 14.27
C THR A 11 -1.78 12.08 15.23
N GLU A 12 -1.53 10.77 15.35
CA GLU A 12 -2.28 9.92 16.27
C GLU A 12 -1.93 10.17 17.74
N PRO A 13 -2.93 10.31 18.64
CA PRO A 13 -2.68 10.50 20.06
C PRO A 13 -2.01 9.26 20.67
N PRO A 14 -1.11 9.43 21.66
CA PRO A 14 -0.43 8.31 22.29
C PRO A 14 -1.41 7.37 22.99
N THR A 15 -1.19 6.06 22.85
CA THR A 15 -2.02 5.03 23.50
C THR A 15 -1.42 4.64 24.86
N GLU A 16 -2.25 4.40 25.89
CA GLU A 16 -1.77 4.02 27.23
C GLU A 16 -1.00 2.69 27.26
N ASP A 17 -1.20 1.82 26.28
CA ASP A 17 -0.43 0.58 26.13
C ASP A 17 1.06 0.83 25.85
N LEU A 18 1.42 2.03 25.36
CA LEU A 18 2.82 2.44 25.22
C LEU A 18 3.54 2.54 26.58
N LEU A 19 2.81 2.88 27.65
CA LEU A 19 3.35 3.02 29.01
C LEU A 19 3.63 1.67 29.68
N LYS A 20 2.94 0.61 29.25
CA LYS A 20 3.11 -0.76 29.80
C LYS A 20 4.29 -1.50 29.18
N ARG A 21 4.93 -0.93 28.15
CA ARG A 21 5.99 -1.59 27.38
C ARG A 21 7.38 -1.24 27.93
N LYS A 22 8.29 -2.21 27.91
CA LYS A 22 9.69 -1.97 28.31
C LYS A 22 10.33 -0.90 27.41
N PRO A 23 11.16 0.00 27.97
CA PRO A 23 11.80 1.06 27.20
C PRO A 23 12.73 0.50 26.12
N HIS A 24 12.79 1.19 24.98
CA HIS A 24 13.69 0.85 23.88
C HIS A 24 15.14 1.18 24.23
N GLY A 25 16.05 0.22 24.04
CA GLY A 25 17.48 0.43 24.22
C GLY A 25 18.10 1.27 23.09
N ARG A 26 19.19 1.99 23.39
CA ARG A 26 19.92 2.86 22.44
C ARG A 26 20.41 2.14 21.18
N THR A 27 20.58 0.82 21.24
CA THR A 27 21.03 -0.04 20.13
C THR A 27 19.91 -0.88 19.53
N SER A 28 18.64 -0.65 19.92
CA SER A 28 17.52 -1.42 19.37
C SER A 28 17.23 -1.01 17.91
N PRO A 29 16.98 -1.97 17.01
CA PRO A 29 16.75 -1.67 15.60
C PRO A 29 15.44 -0.90 15.41
N LEU A 30 15.47 0.14 14.56
CA LEU A 30 14.30 0.98 14.24
C LEU A 30 13.17 0.17 13.56
N ILE A 31 13.53 -0.84 12.77
CA ILE A 31 12.61 -1.76 12.11
C ILE A 31 12.64 -3.11 12.82
N SER A 32 11.52 -3.46 13.47
CA SER A 32 11.37 -4.75 14.14
C SER A 32 11.16 -5.90 13.14
N LYS A 33 11.40 -7.15 13.57
CA LYS A 33 11.12 -8.35 12.76
C LYS A 33 9.66 -8.42 12.31
N MET A 34 8.75 -7.96 13.17
CA MET A 34 7.30 -7.92 12.93
C MET A 34 6.95 -6.89 11.85
N MET A 35 7.56 -5.70 11.90
CA MET A 35 7.40 -4.68 10.85
C MET A 35 7.91 -5.16 9.51
N LEU A 36 9.10 -5.78 9.47
CA LEU A 36 9.68 -6.28 8.22
C LEU A 36 8.79 -7.35 7.56
N ARG A 37 8.20 -8.26 8.36
CA ARG A 37 7.23 -9.25 7.87
C ARG A 37 6.01 -8.56 7.24
N ASN A 38 5.44 -7.58 7.92
CA ASN A 38 4.24 -6.89 7.42
C ASN A 38 4.56 -6.11 6.13
N ILE A 39 5.70 -5.41 6.07
CA ILE A 39 6.18 -4.73 4.85
C ILE A 39 6.34 -5.73 3.70
N ALA A 40 7.05 -6.85 3.93
CA ALA A 40 7.27 -7.86 2.91
C ALA A 40 5.96 -8.53 2.45
N GLY A 41 5.04 -8.82 3.38
CA GLY A 41 3.74 -9.43 3.08
C GLY A 41 2.83 -8.53 2.27
N HIS A 42 2.74 -7.24 2.61
CA HIS A 42 1.96 -6.27 1.83
C HIS A 42 2.60 -5.97 0.47
N ALA A 43 3.93 -5.85 0.41
CA ALA A 43 4.64 -5.66 -0.86
C ALA A 43 4.45 -6.85 -1.80
N PHE A 44 4.49 -8.09 -1.28
CA PHE A 44 4.23 -9.29 -2.08
C PHE A 44 2.80 -9.29 -2.63
N TYR A 45 1.80 -9.01 -1.80
CA TYR A 45 0.40 -8.94 -2.21
C TYR A 45 0.17 -7.91 -3.32
N GLN A 46 0.68 -6.70 -3.11
CA GLN A 46 0.58 -5.62 -4.08
C GLN A 46 1.25 -5.99 -5.41
N LEU A 47 2.46 -6.56 -5.36
CA LEU A 47 3.19 -6.97 -6.55
C LEU A 47 2.45 -8.07 -7.32
N SER A 48 1.94 -9.09 -6.61
CA SER A 48 1.18 -10.18 -7.22
C SER A 48 -0.09 -9.70 -7.92
N ILE A 49 -0.85 -8.79 -7.31
CA ILE A 49 -2.08 -8.25 -7.93
C ILE A 49 -1.75 -7.37 -9.12
N LEU A 50 -0.77 -6.47 -9.01
CA LEU A 50 -0.43 -5.57 -10.12
C LEU A 50 0.13 -6.33 -11.32
N PHE A 51 0.97 -7.34 -11.09
CA PHE A 51 1.38 -8.22 -12.19
C PHE A 51 0.21 -9.00 -12.76
N GLY A 52 -0.70 -9.51 -11.92
CA GLY A 52 -1.92 -10.16 -12.38
C GLY A 52 -2.76 -9.25 -13.28
N LEU A 53 -2.94 -7.98 -12.90
CA LEU A 53 -3.68 -7.00 -13.68
C LEU A 53 -2.94 -6.59 -14.96
N ILE A 54 -1.61 -6.44 -14.94
CA ILE A 54 -0.83 -6.12 -16.15
C ILE A 54 -0.88 -7.27 -17.15
N PHE A 55 -0.81 -8.52 -16.68
CA PHE A 55 -0.73 -9.69 -17.56
C PHE A 55 -2.07 -10.28 -17.98
N ALA A 56 -3.07 -10.20 -17.11
CA ALA A 56 -4.37 -10.84 -17.30
C ALA A 56 -5.56 -9.88 -17.16
N GLY A 57 -5.34 -8.59 -16.88
CA GLY A 57 -6.43 -7.61 -16.70
C GLY A 57 -7.30 -7.42 -17.93
N ASP A 58 -6.73 -7.56 -19.12
CA ASP A 58 -7.46 -7.57 -20.39
C ASP A 58 -8.43 -8.75 -20.50
N LYS A 59 -7.99 -9.96 -20.15
CA LYS A 59 -8.82 -11.17 -20.16
C LYS A 59 -9.83 -11.22 -19.02
N LEU A 60 -9.48 -10.70 -17.84
CA LEU A 60 -10.33 -10.72 -16.64
C LEU A 60 -11.50 -9.75 -16.74
N PHE A 61 -11.30 -8.59 -17.37
CA PHE A 61 -12.29 -7.51 -17.39
C PHE A 61 -12.85 -7.23 -18.79
N GLY A 62 -12.41 -7.95 -19.82
CA GLY A 62 -12.89 -7.77 -21.19
C GLY A 62 -12.49 -6.43 -21.82
N ILE A 63 -11.41 -5.82 -21.34
CA ILE A 63 -10.95 -4.50 -21.77
C ILE A 63 -9.90 -4.68 -22.89
N ARG A 64 -9.87 -3.74 -23.85
CA ARG A 64 -8.82 -3.72 -24.88
C ARG A 64 -7.43 -3.64 -24.25
N SER A 65 -6.55 -4.55 -24.63
CA SER A 65 -5.17 -4.58 -24.15
C SER A 65 -4.36 -3.43 -24.77
N ASP A 66 -4.11 -2.37 -24.01
CA ASP A 66 -3.22 -1.29 -24.45
C ASP A 66 -1.73 -1.61 -24.24
N ARG A 67 -1.40 -2.87 -23.92
CA ARG A 67 -0.05 -3.38 -23.63
C ARG A 67 0.96 -3.17 -24.76
N TRP A 68 0.48 -3.19 -25.99
CA TRP A 68 1.27 -3.01 -27.21
C TRP A 68 0.84 -1.75 -27.99
N ALA A 69 0.14 -0.84 -27.32
CA ALA A 69 -0.33 0.38 -27.96
C ALA A 69 0.86 1.31 -28.27
N PRO A 70 0.85 2.01 -29.43
CA PRO A 70 1.90 2.99 -29.75
C PRO A 70 1.93 4.11 -28.70
N ILE A 71 3.10 4.76 -28.54
CA ILE A 71 3.33 5.84 -27.55
C ILE A 71 2.27 6.97 -27.61
N ASN A 72 1.65 7.19 -28.77
CA ASN A 72 0.62 8.21 -28.99
C ASN A 72 -0.83 7.70 -28.85
N ALA A 73 -1.03 6.47 -28.38
CA ALA A 73 -2.37 5.91 -28.19
C ALA A 73 -3.12 6.64 -27.06
N PRO A 74 -4.45 6.78 -27.18
CA PRO A 74 -5.26 7.34 -26.10
C PRO A 74 -5.09 6.51 -24.82
N ALA A 75 -5.14 7.20 -23.67
CA ALA A 75 -5.01 6.59 -22.36
C ALA A 75 -5.92 5.36 -22.23
N GLY A 76 -5.30 4.23 -21.91
CA GLY A 76 -5.95 2.95 -21.81
C GLY A 76 -6.71 2.76 -20.51
N GLN A 77 -7.92 2.18 -20.58
CA GLN A 77 -8.61 1.70 -19.38
C GLN A 77 -7.77 0.63 -18.66
N HIS A 78 -6.98 -0.15 -19.40
CA HIS A 78 -6.10 -1.20 -18.85
C HIS A 78 -5.00 -0.66 -17.91
N PHE A 79 -4.31 0.42 -18.26
CA PHE A 79 -3.31 1.01 -17.35
C PHE A 79 -3.97 1.82 -16.23
N THR A 80 -5.15 2.38 -16.50
CA THR A 80 -5.90 3.10 -15.47
C THR A 80 -6.39 2.19 -14.35
N ILE A 81 -6.82 0.96 -14.65
CA ILE A 81 -7.22 0.00 -13.61
C ILE A 81 -6.02 -0.45 -12.76
N VAL A 82 -4.83 -0.61 -13.36
CA VAL A 82 -3.59 -0.91 -12.64
C VAL A 82 -3.24 0.24 -11.69
N PHE A 83 -3.27 1.48 -12.18
CA PHE A 83 -3.02 2.67 -11.38
C PHE A 83 -4.04 2.83 -10.25
N ASN A 84 -5.33 2.71 -10.55
CA ASN A 84 -6.39 2.84 -9.55
C ASN A 84 -6.28 1.75 -8.48
N THR A 85 -6.01 0.50 -8.87
CA THR A 85 -5.82 -0.61 -7.93
C THR A 85 -4.59 -0.40 -7.06
N PHE A 86 -3.47 0.09 -7.61
CA PHE A 86 -2.27 0.42 -6.84
C PHE A 86 -2.60 1.42 -5.72
N ILE A 87 -3.23 2.54 -6.06
CA ILE A 87 -3.60 3.57 -5.07
C ILE A 87 -4.60 3.03 -4.05
N MET A 88 -5.55 2.21 -4.48
CA MET A 88 -6.56 1.63 -3.59
C MET A 88 -5.93 0.68 -2.57
N ILE A 89 -5.07 -0.25 -3.02
CA ILE A 89 -4.34 -1.17 -2.13
C ILE A 89 -3.52 -0.39 -1.10
N THR A 90 -2.83 0.66 -1.52
CA THR A 90 -2.00 1.46 -0.61
C THR A 90 -2.82 2.27 0.38
N LEU A 91 -3.99 2.80 -0.04
CA LEU A 91 -4.92 3.53 0.84
C LEU A 91 -5.51 2.61 1.93
N PHE A 92 -5.84 1.37 1.59
CA PHE A 92 -6.28 0.38 2.58
C PHE A 92 -5.13 -0.18 3.42
N ASN A 93 -3.92 -0.27 2.87
CA ASN A 93 -2.73 -0.65 3.63
C ASN A 93 -2.37 0.38 4.71
N GLU A 94 -2.67 1.66 4.49
CA GLU A 94 -2.51 2.72 5.50
C GLU A 94 -3.31 2.41 6.78
N LEU A 95 -4.54 1.89 6.63
CA LEU A 95 -5.35 1.45 7.76
C LEU A 95 -4.68 0.31 8.55
N ASN A 96 -4.08 -0.67 7.85
CA ASN A 96 -3.35 -1.76 8.49
C ASN A 96 -2.04 -1.28 9.16
N ALA A 97 -1.36 -0.31 8.56
CA ALA A 97 -0.08 0.23 9.04
C ALA A 97 -0.22 0.98 10.38
N ARG A 98 -1.43 1.44 10.70
CA ARG A 98 -1.75 2.08 11.98
C ARG A 98 -1.50 1.19 13.20
N LYS A 99 -1.74 -0.12 13.09
CA LYS A 99 -1.64 -1.06 14.22
C LYS A 99 -0.62 -2.16 13.94
N ILE A 100 0.63 -1.87 14.29
CA ILE A 100 1.77 -2.78 14.04
C ILE A 100 1.90 -3.86 15.15
N HIS A 101 1.41 -3.60 16.36
CA HIS A 101 1.69 -4.41 17.55
C HIS A 101 0.74 -5.59 17.81
N GLY A 102 0.17 -6.21 16.77
CA GLY A 102 -0.62 -7.45 16.91
C GLY A 102 -2.01 -7.27 17.52
N GLU A 103 -2.50 -6.03 17.63
CA GLU A 103 -3.90 -5.75 17.94
C GLU A 103 -4.79 -6.22 16.78
N ARG A 104 -5.64 -7.23 17.02
CA ARG A 104 -6.53 -7.81 15.99
C ARG A 104 -7.60 -6.85 15.46
N ASN A 105 -7.88 -5.76 16.18
CA ASN A 105 -8.93 -4.81 15.82
C ASN A 105 -8.34 -3.57 15.13
N ILE A 106 -8.14 -3.64 13.81
CA ILE A 106 -7.69 -2.49 12.98
C ILE A 106 -8.66 -1.29 13.11
N PHE A 107 -9.95 -1.58 13.34
CA PHE A 107 -11.00 -0.56 13.45
C PHE A 107 -11.09 0.10 14.84
N LYS A 108 -10.40 -0.42 15.87
CA LYS A 108 -10.50 0.14 17.22
C LYS A 108 -9.77 1.47 17.28
N GLY A 109 -10.52 2.55 17.54
CA GLY A 109 -9.99 3.92 17.55
C GLY A 109 -9.90 4.57 16.17
N LEU A 110 -10.44 3.95 15.11
CA LEU A 110 -10.45 4.53 13.76
C LEU A 110 -11.12 5.90 13.75
N PHE A 111 -12.36 5.94 14.23
CA PHE A 111 -13.18 7.16 14.33
C PHE A 111 -12.79 8.09 15.48
N SER A 112 -11.85 7.70 16.34
CA SER A 112 -11.39 8.54 17.45
C SER A 112 -10.38 9.60 17.01
N ASN A 113 -9.73 9.42 15.85
CA ASN A 113 -8.84 10.43 15.28
C ASN A 113 -9.49 11.04 14.01
N PRO A 114 -10.15 12.20 14.13
CA PRO A 114 -10.80 12.85 12.99
C PRO A 114 -9.79 13.32 11.93
N VAL A 115 -8.54 13.60 12.28
CA VAL A 115 -7.49 14.02 11.32
C VAL A 115 -7.16 12.87 10.36
N PHE A 116 -6.99 11.66 10.90
CA PHE A 116 -6.75 10.47 10.10
C PHE A 116 -7.92 10.18 9.15
N CYS A 117 -9.17 10.19 9.67
CA CYS A 117 -10.35 10.01 8.82
C CYS A 117 -10.48 11.10 7.75
N CYS A 118 -10.17 12.36 8.08
CA CYS A 118 -10.21 13.47 7.15
C CYS A 118 -9.22 13.27 5.99
N ILE A 119 -7.95 12.95 6.30
CA ILE A 119 -6.93 12.72 5.28
C ILE A 119 -7.30 11.52 4.41
N TRP A 120 -7.76 10.42 5.00
CA TRP A 120 -8.17 9.22 4.28
C TRP A 120 -9.34 9.47 3.32
N ILE A 121 -10.34 10.26 3.75
CA ILE A 121 -11.47 10.64 2.89
C ILE A 121 -11.01 11.58 1.77
N ILE A 122 -10.16 12.56 2.08
CA ILE A 122 -9.63 13.51 1.09
C ILE A 122 -8.84 12.77 0.01
N THR A 123 -7.97 11.82 0.39
CA THR A 123 -7.18 11.03 -0.58
C THR A 123 -8.07 10.13 -1.42
N PHE A 124 -9.13 9.54 -0.85
CA PHE A 124 -10.12 8.76 -1.60
C PHE A 124 -10.87 9.62 -2.63
N VAL A 125 -11.39 10.78 -2.21
CA VAL A 125 -12.11 11.70 -3.11
C VAL A 125 -11.18 12.23 -4.21
N LEU A 126 -9.96 12.62 -3.85
CA LEU A 126 -8.96 13.05 -4.83
C LEU A 126 -8.66 11.94 -5.84
N GLN A 127 -8.59 10.68 -5.40
CA GLN A 127 -8.39 9.55 -6.30
C GLN A 127 -9.56 9.38 -7.29
N VAL A 128 -10.80 9.56 -6.84
CA VAL A 128 -11.97 9.58 -7.73
C VAL A 128 -11.84 10.71 -8.76
N VAL A 129 -11.48 11.92 -8.33
CA VAL A 129 -11.32 13.06 -9.23
C VAL A 129 -10.20 12.82 -10.25
N ILE A 130 -9.05 12.28 -9.84
CA ILE A 130 -7.93 11.98 -10.75
C ILE A 130 -8.30 10.89 -11.76
N VAL A 131 -9.08 9.88 -11.37
CA VAL A 131 -9.43 8.78 -12.28
C VAL A 131 -10.52 9.18 -13.27
N GLN A 132 -11.49 9.99 -12.84
CA GLN A 132 -12.57 10.47 -13.70
C GLN A 132 -12.16 11.66 -14.58
N PHE A 133 -11.32 12.58 -14.07
CA PHE A 133 -10.97 13.85 -14.73
C PHE A 133 -9.48 14.03 -15.02
N GLY A 134 -8.61 13.11 -14.61
CA GLY A 134 -7.15 13.24 -14.77
C GLY A 134 -6.65 13.14 -16.21
N GLY A 135 -7.42 12.50 -17.09
CA GLY A 135 -7.29 12.57 -18.55
C GLY A 135 -5.85 12.58 -19.06
N LYS A 136 -5.51 13.60 -19.86
CA LYS A 136 -4.19 13.75 -20.51
C LYS A 136 -3.01 13.98 -19.55
N TRP A 137 -3.25 14.50 -18.34
CA TRP A 137 -2.18 14.83 -17.39
C TRP A 137 -1.70 13.61 -16.61
N PHE A 138 -2.63 12.71 -16.29
CA PHE A 138 -2.34 11.46 -15.57
C PHE A 138 -2.40 10.23 -16.48
N SER A 139 -2.64 10.43 -17.78
CA SER A 139 -2.89 9.37 -18.77
C SER A 139 -3.93 8.36 -18.27
N THR A 140 -5.01 8.86 -17.68
CA THR A 140 -6.12 8.07 -17.14
C THR A 140 -7.35 8.15 -18.04
N ALA A 141 -8.04 7.03 -18.20
CA ALA A 141 -9.34 6.95 -18.85
C ALA A 141 -10.43 6.76 -17.80
N PRO A 142 -11.62 7.38 -18.00
CA PRO A 142 -12.74 7.17 -17.09
C PRO A 142 -13.08 5.69 -17.02
N LEU A 143 -13.11 5.16 -15.79
CA LEU A 143 -13.41 3.77 -15.48
C LEU A 143 -14.91 3.58 -15.27
N GLU A 144 -15.45 2.47 -15.78
CA GLU A 144 -16.81 2.03 -15.47
C GLU A 144 -16.94 1.63 -13.99
N TRP A 145 -18.18 1.70 -13.48
CA TRP A 145 -18.48 1.43 -12.07
C TRP A 145 -18.08 0.02 -11.63
N HIS A 146 -18.18 -0.98 -12.51
CA HIS A 146 -17.84 -2.37 -12.20
C HIS A 146 -16.32 -2.56 -12.01
N LEU A 147 -15.49 -1.84 -12.77
CA LEU A 147 -14.03 -1.83 -12.61
C LEU A 147 -13.63 -1.12 -11.33
N TRP A 148 -14.32 -0.03 -11.00
CA TRP A 148 -14.16 0.68 -9.74
C TRP A 148 -14.42 -0.23 -8.53
N LEU A 149 -15.50 -1.01 -8.57
CA LEU A 149 -15.79 -2.00 -7.53
C LEU A 149 -14.74 -3.10 -7.45
N ALA A 150 -14.19 -3.55 -8.58
CA ALA A 150 -13.11 -4.54 -8.58
C ALA A 150 -11.83 -3.98 -7.90
N CYS A 151 -11.43 -2.74 -8.24
CA CYS A 151 -10.32 -2.06 -7.57
C CYS A 151 -10.54 -1.94 -6.05
N LEU A 152 -11.75 -1.53 -5.66
CA LEU A 152 -12.13 -1.41 -4.26
C LEU A 152 -12.12 -2.78 -3.56
N GLY A 153 -12.54 -3.84 -4.25
CA GLY A 153 -12.45 -5.22 -3.79
C GLY A 153 -11.02 -5.67 -3.52
N PHE A 154 -10.08 -5.40 -4.42
CA PHE A 154 -8.64 -5.68 -4.19
C PHE A 154 -8.07 -4.83 -3.03
N GLY A 155 -8.49 -3.58 -2.93
CA GLY A 155 -8.17 -2.71 -1.80
C GLY A 155 -8.60 -3.29 -0.46
N VAL A 156 -9.88 -3.61 -0.32
CA VAL A 156 -10.45 -4.24 0.89
C VAL A 156 -9.81 -5.61 1.16
N GLY A 157 -9.47 -6.37 0.11
CA GLY A 157 -8.73 -7.62 0.21
C GLY A 157 -7.38 -7.47 0.95
N THR A 158 -6.75 -6.29 0.87
CA THR A 158 -5.52 -5.98 1.61
C THR A 158 -5.74 -5.97 3.13
N LEU A 159 -6.93 -5.59 3.61
CA LEU A 159 -7.28 -5.63 5.04
C LEU A 159 -7.33 -7.08 5.54
N LEU A 160 -7.98 -7.96 4.77
CA LEU A 160 -8.06 -9.38 5.06
C LEU A 160 -6.67 -10.03 5.00
N TRP A 161 -5.88 -9.68 3.98
CA TRP A 161 -4.50 -10.15 3.85
C TRP A 161 -3.63 -9.70 5.03
N GLY A 162 -3.79 -8.46 5.50
CA GLY A 162 -3.07 -7.95 6.68
C GLY A 162 -3.33 -8.80 7.94
N GLN A 163 -4.57 -9.23 8.14
CA GLN A 163 -4.91 -10.17 9.23
C GLN A 163 -4.25 -11.53 9.05
N PHE A 164 -4.21 -12.05 7.82
CA PHE A 164 -3.53 -13.29 7.49
C PHE A 164 -2.01 -13.22 7.76
N VAL A 165 -1.34 -12.14 7.33
CA VAL A 165 0.10 -11.93 7.58
C VAL A 165 0.40 -11.83 9.08
N ASN A 166 -0.52 -11.21 9.85
CA ASN A 166 -0.39 -11.11 11.30
C ASN A 166 -0.52 -12.47 12.02
N TRP A 167 -1.20 -13.45 11.42
CA TRP A 167 -1.36 -14.79 11.99
C TRP A 167 -0.08 -15.64 11.93
N ILE A 168 0.83 -15.37 11.00
CA ILE A 168 2.06 -16.14 10.81
C ILE A 168 3.10 -15.76 11.90
N PRO A 169 3.51 -16.68 12.81
CA PRO A 169 4.45 -16.37 13.88
C PRO A 169 5.87 -16.08 13.35
N VAL A 170 6.57 -15.12 13.98
CA VAL A 170 7.85 -14.56 13.51
C VAL A 170 9.07 -15.47 13.82
N ASN A 171 8.83 -16.73 14.19
CA ASN A 171 9.85 -17.64 14.71
C ASN A 171 10.89 -18.08 13.65
N PHE A 172 10.68 -17.77 12.37
CA PHE A 172 11.55 -18.19 11.26
C PHE A 172 12.66 -17.20 10.86
N ALA A 173 12.66 -15.98 11.39
CA ALA A 173 13.56 -14.90 10.93
C ALA A 173 14.85 -14.76 11.78
N GLY A 174 15.43 -15.89 12.20
CA GLY A 174 16.71 -15.94 12.91
C GLY A 174 17.91 -15.61 12.02
N ASP A 175 17.97 -16.18 10.81
CA ASP A 175 19.25 -16.36 10.10
C ASP A 175 19.37 -15.61 8.75
N VAL A 176 18.25 -15.21 8.14
CA VAL A 176 18.24 -14.63 6.76
C VAL A 176 18.64 -13.12 6.72
N ARG A 177 18.79 -12.46 7.88
CA ARG A 177 18.85 -10.99 7.97
C ARG A 177 20.20 -10.37 7.63
N ASN A 178 21.33 -10.99 7.97
CA ASN A 178 22.62 -10.33 7.77
C ASN A 178 22.95 -10.12 6.28
N LYS A 179 22.54 -11.04 5.38
CA LYS A 179 22.81 -10.88 3.94
C LYS A 179 21.83 -9.97 3.19
N LYS A 180 20.54 -9.94 3.57
CA LYS A 180 19.53 -9.14 2.84
C LYS A 180 19.54 -7.66 3.22
N PHE A 181 19.90 -7.31 4.45
CA PHE A 181 19.94 -5.91 4.90
C PHE A 181 21.08 -5.13 4.23
N ASP A 182 22.23 -5.76 4.01
CA ASP A 182 23.35 -5.18 3.24
C ASP A 182 23.01 -5.01 1.76
N LEU A 183 22.24 -5.94 1.18
CA LEU A 183 21.79 -5.83 -0.20
C LEU A 183 20.79 -4.67 -0.39
N PHE A 184 19.86 -4.48 0.55
CA PHE A 184 18.86 -3.41 0.46
C PHE A 184 19.47 -2.02 0.66
N LYS A 185 20.46 -1.89 1.57
CA LYS A 185 21.28 -0.67 1.68
C LYS A 185 22.07 -0.42 0.40
N LYS A 186 22.68 -1.44 -0.21
CA LYS A 186 23.37 -1.31 -1.51
C LYS A 186 22.44 -0.89 -2.64
N ILE A 187 21.25 -1.46 -2.75
CA ILE A 187 20.28 -1.13 -3.79
C ILE A 187 19.75 0.31 -3.61
N SER A 188 19.44 0.72 -2.37
CA SER A 188 19.04 2.10 -2.08
C SER A 188 20.16 3.11 -2.35
N PHE A 189 21.42 2.73 -2.14
CA PHE A 189 22.58 3.58 -2.42
C PHE A 189 22.84 3.70 -3.93
N ILE A 190 22.67 2.61 -4.69
CA ILE A 190 22.76 2.62 -6.16
C ILE A 190 21.65 3.48 -6.78
N PHE A 191 20.44 3.41 -6.23
CA PHE A 191 19.32 4.22 -6.72
C PHE A 191 19.50 5.73 -6.46
N TRP A 192 20.23 6.10 -5.41
CA TRP A 192 20.58 7.49 -5.11
C TRP A 192 21.68 8.04 -6.05
N TYR A 193 22.57 7.18 -6.54
CA TYR A 193 23.67 7.52 -7.45
C TYR A 193 23.28 7.54 -8.94
N LEU A 194 22.10 7.02 -9.29
CA LEU A 194 21.59 6.97 -10.67
C LEU A 194 20.57 8.09 -10.98
N LEU A 195 20.21 8.89 -9.98
CA LEU A 195 19.21 9.96 -10.08
C LEU A 195 19.79 11.36 -9.81
N PHE A 196 21.13 11.46 -9.73
CA PHE A 196 21.95 12.67 -9.82
C PHE A 196 23.19 12.34 -10.64
#